data_AF-A0A210RWR6-F1
#
_entry.id   AF-A0A210RWR6-F1
#
_cell.length_a   1.000
_cell.length_b   1.000
_cell.length_c   1.000
_cell.angle_alpha   90.00
_cell.angle_beta   90.00
_cell.angle_gamma   90.00
#
_symmetry.space_group_name_H-M   'P 1'
#
loop_
_entity.id
_entity.type
_entity.pdbx_description
1 polymer ?
#
loop_
_entity_poly.entity_id
_entity_poly.type
_entity_poly.pdbx_seq_one_letter_code
_entity_poly.pdbx_strand_id
1 'polypeptide(L)'
;MKKIIAFTFCAFTATSVMAALPPLTPEAKEAKALADAKTAYAGRVGAYQLCQAINKVADQYRVPGTPAPAACTAPPPFVAPVAAAPAPAAPAAK
;
A
#
# COMPACT_ATOMS: atom_id res chain seq x y z
N MET A 1 27.25 19.01 -6.21
CA MET A 1 27.69 17.63 -6.55
C MET A 1 28.01 16.76 -5.33
N LYS A 2 28.88 17.16 -4.38
CA LYS A 2 29.28 16.31 -3.23
C LYS A 2 28.13 15.92 -2.28
N LYS A 3 27.16 16.83 -2.06
CA LYS A 3 26.02 16.60 -1.13
C LYS A 3 24.98 15.59 -1.66
N ILE A 4 24.82 15.51 -2.98
CA ILE A 4 23.89 14.56 -3.62
C ILE A 4 24.45 13.13 -3.50
N ILE A 5 25.76 12.97 -3.70
CA ILE A 5 26.45 11.68 -3.59
C ILE A 5 26.38 11.11 -2.17
N ALA A 6 26.49 11.97 -1.15
CA ALA A 6 26.36 11.53 0.25
C ALA A 6 24.92 11.09 0.59
N PHE A 7 23.92 11.78 0.05
CA PHE A 7 22.51 11.47 0.30
C PHE A 7 22.07 10.17 -0.39
N THR A 8 22.49 9.94 -1.64
CA THR A 8 22.18 8.70 -2.36
C THR A 8 22.88 7.48 -1.76
N PHE A 9 24.11 7.64 -1.23
CA PHE A 9 24.82 6.55 -0.56
C PHE A 9 24.16 6.15 0.76
N CYS A 10 23.70 7.12 1.56
CA CYS A 10 22.98 6.88 2.82
C CYS A 10 21.63 6.18 2.58
N ALA A 11 20.90 6.59 1.54
CA ALA A 11 19.65 5.93 1.15
C ALA A 11 19.86 4.48 0.68
N PHE A 12 20.98 4.18 0.02
CA PHE A 12 21.30 2.83 -0.44
C PHE A 12 21.76 1.89 0.69
N THR A 13 22.37 2.42 1.75
CA THR A 13 22.72 1.63 2.95
C THR A 13 21.50 1.29 3.82
N ALA A 14 20.40 2.04 3.69
CA ALA A 14 19.17 1.77 4.44
C ALA A 14 18.38 0.54 3.91
N THR A 15 18.66 0.08 2.69
CA THR A 15 17.96 -1.05 2.06
C THR A 15 18.68 -2.39 2.17
N SER A 16 19.88 -2.46 2.76
CA SER A 16 20.71 -3.67 2.78
C SER A 16 20.57 -4.55 4.04
N VAL A 17 19.59 -4.31 4.91
CA VAL A 17 19.32 -5.20 6.06
C VAL A 17 18.21 -6.19 5.69
N MET A 18 18.56 -7.21 4.91
CA MET A 18 17.77 -8.45 4.82
C MET A 18 18.40 -9.47 5.77
N ALA A 19 18.37 -9.17 7.08
CA ALA A 19 18.63 -10.19 8.08
C ALA A 19 17.58 -11.30 7.89
N ALA A 20 18.01 -12.57 7.88
CA ALA A 20 17.09 -13.69 7.95
C ALA A 20 16.32 -13.55 9.27
N LEU A 21 15.14 -12.90 9.20
CA LEU A 21 14.32 -12.65 10.36
C LEU A 21 14.01 -14.01 10.98
N PRO A 22 14.21 -14.19 12.30
CA PRO A 22 13.60 -15.33 12.99
C PRO A 22 12.12 -15.35 12.60
N PRO A 23 11.52 -16.54 12.39
CA PRO A 23 10.16 -16.66 11.91
C PRO A 23 9.27 -15.72 12.70
N LEU A 24 8.62 -14.78 12.01
CA LEU A 24 7.84 -13.73 12.67
C LEU A 24 6.97 -14.39 13.74
N THR A 25 7.11 -13.93 14.97
CA THR A 25 6.20 -14.30 16.05
C THR A 25 4.77 -14.08 15.54
N PRO A 26 3.79 -14.88 15.97
CA PRO A 26 2.40 -14.72 15.52
C PRO A 26 1.95 -13.26 15.60
N GLU A 27 2.30 -12.56 16.69
CA GLU A 27 2.12 -11.12 16.87
C GLU A 27 2.72 -10.24 15.75
N ALA A 28 3.95 -10.53 15.31
CA ALA A 28 4.60 -9.78 14.24
C ALA A 28 3.97 -10.06 12.86
N LYS A 29 3.47 -11.28 12.63
CA LYS A 29 2.75 -11.62 11.38
C LYS A 29 1.44 -10.85 11.28
N GLU A 30 0.73 -10.70 12.39
CA GLU A 30 -0.50 -9.91 12.45
C GLU A 30 -0.22 -8.41 12.24
N ALA A 31 0.83 -7.87 12.87
CA ALA A 31 1.26 -6.50 12.65
C ALA A 31 1.63 -6.24 11.17
N LYS A 32 2.32 -7.19 10.52
CA LYS A 32 2.63 -7.11 9.10
C LYS A 32 1.38 -7.19 8.22
N ALA A 33 0.46 -8.11 8.50
CA ALA A 33 -0.79 -8.24 7.75
C ALA A 33 -1.63 -6.95 7.84
N LEU A 34 -1.67 -6.32 9.02
CA LEU A 34 -2.31 -5.02 9.22
C LEU A 34 -1.60 -3.92 8.41
N ALA A 35 -0.26 -3.87 8.43
CA ALA A 35 0.52 -2.90 7.67
C ALA A 35 0.32 -3.07 6.14
N ASP A 36 0.32 -4.30 5.65
CA ASP A 36 0.09 -4.62 4.25
C ASP A 36 -1.35 -4.24 3.84
N ALA A 37 -2.35 -4.50 4.70
CA ALA A 37 -3.73 -4.10 4.47
C ALA A 37 -3.90 -2.57 4.44
N LYS A 38 -3.24 -1.84 5.36
CA LYS A 38 -3.23 -0.37 5.35
C LYS A 38 -2.57 0.19 4.08
N THR A 39 -1.48 -0.43 3.63
CA THR A 39 -0.77 -0.01 2.42
C THR A 39 -1.63 -0.23 1.18
N ALA A 40 -2.27 -1.40 1.07
CA ALA A 40 -3.21 -1.70 0.00
C ALA A 40 -4.39 -0.71 0.00
N TYR A 41 -4.92 -0.38 1.18
CA TYR A 41 -5.99 0.60 1.31
C TYR A 41 -5.55 2.01 0.91
N ALA A 42 -4.38 2.45 1.37
CA ALA A 42 -3.80 3.74 0.98
C ALA A 42 -3.60 3.83 -0.55
N GLY A 43 -3.18 2.73 -1.19
CA GLY A 43 -3.10 2.65 -2.65
C GLY A 43 -4.45 2.85 -3.33
N ARG A 44 -5.52 2.23 -2.81
CA ARG A 44 -6.90 2.43 -3.35
C ARG A 44 -7.37 3.87 -3.18
N VAL A 45 -7.12 4.49 -2.01
CA VAL A 45 -7.46 5.89 -1.76
C VAL A 45 -6.67 6.81 -2.70
N GLY A 46 -5.38 6.56 -2.89
CA GLY A 46 -4.54 7.31 -3.82
C GLY A 46 -5.04 7.23 -5.26
N ALA A 47 -5.41 6.04 -5.74
CA ALA A 47 -6.00 5.86 -7.07
C ALA A 47 -7.33 6.62 -7.23
N TYR A 48 -8.17 6.61 -6.19
CA TYR A 48 -9.43 7.35 -6.18
C TYR A 48 -9.19 8.87 -6.24
N GLN A 49 -8.23 9.40 -5.48
CA GLN A 49 -7.86 10.82 -5.52
C GLN A 49 -7.27 11.20 -6.88
N LEU A 50 -6.44 10.35 -7.47
CA LEU A 50 -5.88 10.55 -8.80
C LEU A 50 -6.98 10.64 -9.87
N CYS A 51 -7.94 9.71 -9.84
CA CYS A 51 -9.09 9.77 -10.73
C CYS A 51 -9.85 11.09 -10.60
N GLN A 52 -10.13 11.55 -9.37
CA GLN A 52 -10.80 12.83 -9.15
C GLN A 52 -9.99 14.01 -9.67
N ALA A 53 -8.67 14.00 -9.47
CA ALA A 53 -7.79 15.06 -9.96
C ALA A 53 -7.81 15.15 -11.49
N ILE A 54 -7.78 14.00 -12.18
CA ILE A 54 -7.88 13.94 -13.65
C ILE A 54 -9.23 14.48 -14.11
N ASN A 55 -10.33 14.05 -13.47
CA ASN A 55 -11.68 14.51 -13.83
C ASN A 55 -11.83 16.01 -13.63
N LYS A 56 -11.30 16.56 -12.54
CA LYS A 56 -11.33 18.00 -12.27
C LYS A 56 -10.64 18.81 -13.39
N VAL A 57 -9.50 18.33 -13.88
CA VAL A 57 -8.81 18.97 -15.01
C VAL A 57 -9.62 18.80 -16.30
N ALA A 58 -10.15 17.61 -16.56
CA ALA A 58 -10.98 17.35 -17.72
C ALA A 58 -12.22 18.27 -17.76
N ASP A 59 -12.88 18.48 -16.61
CA ASP A 59 -14.03 19.38 -16.49
C ASP A 59 -13.65 20.85 -16.70
N GLN A 60 -12.47 21.29 -16.25
CA GLN A 60 -12.00 22.66 -16.47
C GLN A 60 -11.77 23.00 -17.94
N TYR A 61 -11.34 22.03 -18.75
CA TYR A 61 -11.06 22.20 -20.17
C TYR A 61 -12.14 21.58 -21.08
N ARG A 62 -13.28 21.20 -20.50
CA ARG A 62 -14.33 20.49 -21.21
C ARG A 62 -14.98 21.39 -22.26
N VAL A 63 -14.97 20.92 -23.50
CA VAL A 63 -15.68 21.59 -24.62
C VAL A 63 -17.16 21.17 -24.61
N PRO A 64 -18.11 22.09 -24.84
CA PRO A 64 -19.53 21.76 -24.93
C PRO A 64 -19.78 20.64 -25.96
N GLY A 65 -20.61 19.66 -25.57
CA GLY A 65 -20.92 18.47 -26.38
C GLY A 65 -20.03 17.26 -26.12
N THR A 66 -18.95 17.38 -25.35
CA THR A 66 -18.14 16.23 -24.93
C THR A 66 -18.80 15.50 -23.74
N PRO A 67 -18.73 14.15 -23.66
CA PRO A 67 -19.27 13.39 -22.54
C PRO A 67 -18.53 13.71 -21.23
N ALA A 68 -19.23 13.52 -20.11
CA ALA A 68 -18.64 13.74 -18.79
C ALA A 68 -17.53 12.71 -18.48
N PRO A 69 -16.50 13.10 -17.71
CA PRO A 69 -15.43 12.18 -17.33
C PRO A 69 -15.95 11.02 -16.46
N ALA A 70 -15.22 9.90 -16.48
CA ALA A 70 -15.65 8.65 -15.86
C ALA A 70 -15.86 8.78 -14.33
N ALA A 71 -16.88 8.12 -13.79
CA ALA A 71 -17.16 8.16 -12.36
C ALA A 71 -16.04 7.48 -11.55
N CYS A 72 -15.45 8.22 -10.61
CA CYS A 72 -14.48 7.66 -9.66
C CYS A 72 -15.23 6.93 -8.55
N THR A 73 -15.00 5.62 -8.39
CA THR A 73 -15.61 4.85 -7.30
C THR A 73 -14.85 5.09 -6.00
N ALA A 74 -15.55 5.63 -4.99
CA ALA A 74 -14.97 5.81 -3.67
C ALA A 74 -14.64 4.44 -3.03
N PRO A 75 -13.44 4.26 -2.48
CA PRO A 75 -13.12 3.04 -1.76
C PRO A 75 -14.01 2.95 -0.50
N PRO A 76 -14.51 1.75 -0.15
CA PRO A 76 -15.27 1.55 1.08
C PRO A 76 -14.38 1.84 2.30
N PRO A 77 -14.95 2.13 3.48
CA PRO A 77 -14.17 2.38 4.69
C PRO A 77 -13.23 1.20 5.00
N PHE A 78 -12.03 1.51 5.49
CA PHE A 78 -11.07 0.48 5.85
C PHE A 78 -11.61 -0.41 6.98
N VAL A 79 -11.72 -1.71 6.71
CA VAL A 79 -12.01 -2.73 7.70
C VAL A 79 -10.72 -3.48 7.96
N ALA A 80 -10.25 -3.45 9.21
CA ALA A 80 -9.05 -4.18 9.60
C ALA A 80 -9.29 -5.68 9.40
N PRO A 81 -8.39 -6.41 8.72
CA PRO A 81 -8.48 -7.86 8.66
C PRO A 81 -8.39 -8.41 10.08
N VAL A 82 -9.43 -9.12 10.52
CA VAL A 82 -9.38 -9.93 11.74
C VAL A 82 -8.44 -11.10 11.47
N ALA A 83 -7.51 -11.35 12.39
CA ALA A 83 -6.57 -12.46 12.30
C ALA A 83 -7.36 -13.77 12.13
N ALA A 84 -7.08 -14.51 11.06
CA ALA A 84 -7.62 -15.84 10.89
C ALA A 84 -7.02 -16.75 11.97
N ALA A 85 -7.87 -17.49 12.69
CA ALA A 85 -7.44 -18.42 13.72
C ALA A 85 -6.35 -19.35 13.19
N PRO A 86 -5.25 -19.58 13.93
CA PRO A 86 -4.17 -20.43 13.45
C PRO A 86 -4.72 -21.84 13.19
N ALA A 87 -4.52 -22.33 11.97
CA ALA A 87 -4.82 -23.73 11.65
C ALA A 87 -4.01 -24.63 12.58
N PRO A 88 -4.61 -25.70 13.15
CA PRO A 88 -3.91 -26.58 14.06
C PRO A 88 -2.66 -27.16 13.39
N ALA A 89 -1.53 -27.04 14.08
CA ALA A 89 -0.26 -27.55 13.61
C ALA A 89 -0.37 -29.07 13.36
N ALA A 90 -0.10 -29.50 12.14
CA ALA A 90 0.03 -30.93 11.83
C ALA A 90 1.18 -31.52 12.67
N PRO A 91 0.99 -32.67 13.32
CA PRO A 91 2.04 -33.26 14.14
C PRO A 91 3.23 -33.65 13.28
N ALA A 92 4.42 -33.21 13.69
CA ALA A 92 5.67 -33.64 13.08
C ALA A 92 5.82 -35.16 13.26
N ALA A 93 5.86 -35.89 12.14
CA ALA A 93 6.19 -37.31 12.14
C ALA A 93 7.67 -37.50 12.55
N LYS A 94 7.91 -38.53 13.37
CA LYS A 94 9.20 -38.92 13.95
C LYS A 94 10.21 -39.37 12.90
#